data_AF-A0A7S2RE89-F1
#
_entry.id   AF-A0A7S2RE89-F1
#
_cell.length_a   1.000
_cell.length_b   1.000
_cell.length_c   1.000
_cell.angle_alpha   90.00
_cell.angle_beta   90.00
_cell.angle_gamma   90.00
#
_symmetry.space_group_name_H-M   'P 1'
#
loop_
_entity.id
_entity.type
_entity.pdbx_description
1 polymer ?
#
loop_
_entity_poly.entity_id
_entity_poly.type
_entity_poly.pdbx_seq_one_letter_code
_entity_poly.pdbx_strand_id
1 'polypeptide(L)'
;EESLESLLDLADHLYQDDKLLKAARVLRQVRNSKECTQDLNKEHIDLIHLADECENLVQVLEIDASDDNDGWICALKNTKKELTDGEVRGGTDISYKTNDAHTELQLRLETPIHGTLLVPLISVLNESQLYYTWLPSWRLPPIKFGIRPVLKLKQIGRCSQVLIITFDPPWPLCPRELILQATAADDIDDNGDIVIKLDSLNEGDLDGLVPPVDENTIRLHFNGGFLLRKHPHDPKFILLQFYGHIQGSFSAPLWFIHFLVKTVVVTCWEMLLNITEEVKNGKREKHATVIQEKWDDLYHWVETRAADMLGF
;
A
#
# COMPACT_ATOMS: atom_id res chain seq x y z
N GLU A 1 -4.48 -19.02 34.10
CA GLU A 1 -5.45 -18.83 33.01
C GLU A 1 -5.87 -17.38 33.10
N GLU A 2 -5.53 -16.55 32.11
CA GLU A 2 -6.13 -15.21 31.99
C GLU A 2 -7.63 -15.40 31.71
N SER A 3 -8.48 -14.58 32.33
CA SER A 3 -9.92 -14.63 32.06
C SER A 3 -10.21 -14.18 30.63
N LEU A 4 -11.27 -14.72 30.01
CA LEU A 4 -11.69 -14.33 28.65
C LEU A 4 -11.95 -12.82 28.52
N GLU A 5 -12.55 -12.22 29.56
CA GLU A 5 -12.77 -10.77 29.65
C GLU A 5 -11.45 -10.00 29.58
N SER A 6 -10.40 -10.48 30.25
CA SER A 6 -9.07 -9.88 30.18
C SER A 6 -8.44 -9.96 28.78
N LEU A 7 -8.77 -11.00 27.99
CA LEU A 7 -8.26 -11.15 26.63
C LEU A 7 -8.98 -10.23 25.64
N LEU A 8 -10.30 -10.04 25.80
CA LEU A 8 -11.06 -9.08 25.00
C LEU A 8 -10.58 -7.65 25.27
N ASP A 9 -10.45 -7.27 26.54
CA ASP A 9 -9.90 -5.97 26.93
C ASP A 9 -8.49 -5.78 26.35
N LEU A 10 -7.63 -6.81 26.41
CA LEU A 10 -6.30 -6.76 25.83
C LEU A 10 -6.34 -6.54 24.31
N ALA A 11 -7.22 -7.25 23.59
CA ALA A 11 -7.36 -7.08 22.15
C ALA A 11 -7.79 -5.67 21.76
N ASP A 12 -8.74 -5.08 22.50
CA ASP A 12 -9.22 -3.72 22.26
C ASP A 12 -8.11 -2.69 22.51
N HIS A 13 -7.35 -2.84 23.61
CA HIS A 13 -6.20 -1.97 23.89
C HIS A 13 -5.13 -2.08 22.81
N LEU A 14 -4.83 -3.29 22.33
CA LEU A 14 -3.87 -3.51 21.24
C LEU A 14 -4.35 -2.84 19.95
N TYR A 15 -5.64 -2.98 19.61
CA TYR A 15 -6.18 -2.38 18.40
C TYR A 15 -6.18 -0.84 18.45
N GLN A 16 -6.52 -0.26 19.60
CA GLN A 16 -6.44 1.19 19.83
C GLN A 16 -5.02 1.74 19.73
N ASP A 17 -4.00 0.91 19.96
CA ASP A 17 -2.58 1.24 19.78
C ASP A 17 -2.04 0.85 18.38
N ASP A 18 -2.92 0.74 17.37
CA ASP A 18 -2.60 0.41 15.98
C ASP A 18 -1.92 -0.97 15.79
N LYS A 19 -2.02 -1.89 16.77
CA LYS A 19 -1.45 -3.25 16.70
C LYS A 19 -2.47 -4.28 16.20
N LEU A 20 -2.98 -4.05 14.99
CA LEU A 20 -4.05 -4.85 14.36
C LEU A 20 -3.80 -6.37 14.44
N LEU A 21 -2.64 -6.84 13.97
CA LEU A 21 -2.37 -8.28 13.87
C LEU A 21 -2.23 -8.94 15.24
N LYS A 22 -1.65 -8.24 16.22
CA LYS A 22 -1.57 -8.72 17.60
C LYS A 22 -2.94 -8.81 18.24
N ALA A 23 -3.79 -7.79 18.06
CA ALA A 23 -5.17 -7.83 18.52
C ALA A 23 -5.93 -9.02 17.91
N ALA A 24 -5.79 -9.24 16.59
CA ALA A 24 -6.41 -10.37 15.91
C ALA A 24 -5.92 -11.73 16.44
N ARG A 25 -4.62 -11.88 16.73
CA ARG A 25 -4.08 -13.10 17.35
C ARG A 25 -4.73 -13.39 18.70
N VAL A 26 -4.91 -12.37 19.55
CA VAL A 26 -5.61 -12.50 20.84
C VAL A 26 -7.08 -12.89 20.62
N LEU A 27 -7.80 -12.21 19.72
CA LEU A 27 -9.21 -12.53 19.43
C LEU A 27 -9.38 -13.95 18.85
N ARG A 28 -8.43 -14.43 18.03
CA ARG A 28 -8.43 -15.82 17.53
C ARG A 28 -8.25 -16.82 18.67
N GLN A 29 -7.49 -16.50 19.73
CA GLN A 29 -7.39 -17.35 20.92
C GLN A 29 -8.73 -17.43 21.66
N VAL A 30 -9.42 -16.30 21.84
CA VAL A 30 -10.77 -16.25 22.42
C VAL A 30 -11.74 -17.10 21.60
N ARG A 31 -11.76 -16.91 20.27
CA ARG A 31 -12.60 -17.66 19.32
C ARG A 31 -12.40 -19.18 19.38
N ASN A 32 -11.15 -19.61 19.58
CA ASN A 32 -10.77 -21.01 19.62
C ASN A 32 -10.91 -21.64 21.02
N SER A 33 -11.18 -20.83 22.05
CA SER A 33 -11.47 -21.35 23.38
C SER A 33 -12.81 -22.10 23.36
N LYS A 34 -12.87 -23.27 24.00
CA LYS A 34 -14.08 -24.12 24.02
C LYS A 34 -15.24 -23.52 24.81
N GLU A 35 -14.99 -22.41 25.51
CA GLU A 35 -15.92 -21.86 26.49
C GLU A 35 -16.92 -20.86 25.91
N CYS A 36 -16.67 -20.22 24.75
CA CYS A 36 -17.70 -19.36 24.15
C CYS A 36 -17.41 -18.92 22.71
N THR A 37 -18.30 -19.22 21.77
CA THR A 37 -18.37 -18.55 20.45
C THR A 37 -19.27 -17.32 20.46
N GLN A 38 -19.91 -16.98 21.58
CA GLN A 38 -20.92 -15.92 21.68
C GLN A 38 -20.38 -14.55 22.13
N ASP A 39 -19.11 -14.45 22.53
CA ASP A 39 -18.55 -13.22 23.13
C ASP A 39 -17.90 -12.26 22.11
N LEU A 40 -17.72 -12.68 20.85
CA LEU A 40 -17.22 -11.80 19.80
C LEU A 40 -18.37 -11.00 19.19
N ASN A 41 -18.31 -9.67 19.35
CA ASN A 41 -19.19 -8.76 18.65
C ASN A 41 -18.79 -8.64 17.17
N LYS A 42 -19.57 -7.88 16.39
CA LYS A 42 -19.29 -7.65 14.97
C LYS A 42 -17.93 -6.98 14.74
N GLU A 43 -17.56 -6.01 15.57
CA GLU A 43 -16.29 -5.27 15.42
C GLU A 43 -15.09 -6.20 15.59
N HIS A 44 -15.12 -7.14 16.54
CA HIS A 44 -14.08 -8.14 16.71
C HIS A 44 -13.96 -9.08 15.49
N ILE A 45 -15.10 -9.46 14.91
CA ILE A 45 -15.12 -10.32 13.71
C ILE A 45 -14.55 -9.56 12.51
N ASP A 46 -14.95 -8.30 12.32
CA ASP A 46 -14.46 -7.43 11.25
C ASP A 46 -12.94 -7.18 11.39
N LEU A 47 -12.45 -7.02 12.62
CA LEU A 47 -11.01 -6.90 12.92
C LEU A 47 -10.24 -8.16 12.53
N ILE A 48 -10.73 -9.35 12.90
CA ILE A 48 -10.09 -10.62 12.51
C ILE A 48 -10.07 -10.74 10.98
N HIS A 49 -11.16 -10.40 10.30
CA HIS A 49 -11.22 -10.45 8.84
C HIS A 49 -10.19 -9.52 8.19
N LEU A 50 -10.07 -8.28 8.67
CA LEU A 50 -9.09 -7.32 8.17
C LEU A 50 -7.64 -7.80 8.41
N ALA A 51 -7.39 -8.45 9.54
CA ALA A 51 -6.09 -9.08 9.81
C ALA A 51 -5.81 -10.27 8.89
N ASP A 52 -6.80 -11.14 8.65
CA ASP A 52 -6.70 -12.25 7.70
C ASP A 52 -6.37 -11.71 6.28
N GLU A 53 -6.97 -10.60 5.85
CA GLU A 53 -6.66 -9.96 4.57
C GLU A 53 -5.24 -9.41 4.49
N CYS A 54 -4.73 -8.83 5.58
CA CYS A 54 -3.35 -8.35 5.66
C CYS A 54 -2.37 -9.53 5.58
N GLU A 55 -2.60 -10.61 6.34
CA GLU A 55 -1.76 -11.82 6.32
C GLU A 55 -1.81 -12.53 4.95
N ASN A 56 -2.97 -12.56 4.30
CA ASN A 56 -3.10 -13.09 2.94
C ASN A 56 -2.31 -12.25 1.93
N LEU A 57 -2.31 -10.92 2.06
CA LEU A 57 -1.51 -10.05 1.21
C LEU A 57 0.00 -10.31 1.39
N VAL A 58 0.46 -10.52 2.63
CA VAL A 58 1.85 -10.92 2.89
C VAL A 58 2.19 -12.21 2.14
N GLN A 59 1.38 -13.25 2.29
CA GLN A 59 1.60 -14.52 1.58
C GLN A 59 1.67 -14.33 0.06
N VAL A 60 0.81 -13.50 -0.52
CA VAL A 60 0.83 -13.19 -1.96
C VAL A 60 2.12 -12.48 -2.37
N LEU A 61 2.66 -11.60 -1.53
CA LEU A 61 3.88 -10.84 -1.81
C LEU A 61 5.17 -11.64 -1.57
N GLU A 62 5.13 -12.66 -0.71
CA GLU A 62 6.28 -13.55 -0.47
C GLU A 62 6.47 -14.60 -1.57
N ILE A 63 5.45 -14.89 -2.37
CA ILE A 63 5.57 -15.85 -3.48
C ILE A 63 6.43 -15.23 -4.58
N ASP A 64 7.60 -15.83 -4.85
CA ASP A 64 8.48 -15.41 -5.93
C ASP A 64 7.77 -15.45 -7.30
N ALA A 65 7.86 -14.34 -8.06
CA ALA A 65 7.34 -14.28 -9.42
C ALA A 65 8.22 -15.02 -10.45
N SER A 66 9.36 -15.60 -10.02
CA SER A 66 10.35 -16.22 -10.89
C SER A 66 10.03 -17.65 -11.32
N ASP A 67 8.95 -18.25 -10.83
CA ASP A 67 8.46 -19.49 -11.41
C ASP A 67 7.87 -19.19 -12.80
N ASP A 68 8.69 -19.46 -13.84
CA ASP A 68 8.42 -19.27 -15.27
C ASP A 68 7.09 -19.91 -15.77
N ASN A 69 6.38 -20.64 -14.92
CA ASN A 69 5.14 -21.35 -15.26
C ASN A 69 3.84 -20.57 -14.97
N ASP A 70 3.90 -19.39 -14.34
CA ASP A 70 2.69 -18.77 -13.78
C ASP A 70 2.11 -17.60 -14.62
N GLY A 71 2.64 -17.36 -15.82
CA GLY A 71 2.08 -16.43 -16.81
C GLY A 71 2.33 -14.94 -16.55
N TRP A 72 3.29 -14.60 -15.68
CA TRP A 72 3.72 -13.22 -15.45
C TRP A 72 4.60 -12.70 -16.59
N ILE A 73 4.31 -11.47 -17.06
CA ILE A 73 5.09 -10.78 -18.07
C ILE A 73 6.03 -9.79 -17.39
N CYS A 74 7.33 -9.89 -17.66
CA CYS A 74 8.33 -8.98 -17.14
C CYS A 74 8.30 -7.64 -17.90
N ALA A 75 7.98 -6.54 -17.21
CA ALA A 75 8.03 -5.19 -17.75
C ALA A 75 9.40 -4.54 -17.57
N LEU A 76 10.03 -4.77 -16.41
CA LEU A 76 11.34 -4.26 -16.01
C LEU A 76 12.05 -5.33 -15.15
N LYS A 77 13.35 -5.56 -15.38
CA LYS A 77 14.14 -6.50 -14.59
C LYS A 77 15.46 -5.89 -14.13
N ASN A 78 15.76 -6.01 -12.84
CA ASN A 78 17.00 -5.65 -12.16
C ASN A 78 17.58 -4.30 -12.64
N THR A 79 16.71 -3.30 -12.79
CA THR A 79 17.15 -1.99 -13.26
C THR A 79 17.68 -1.21 -12.07
N LYS A 80 19.00 -1.03 -12.05
CA LYS A 80 19.70 -0.24 -11.04
C LYS A 80 19.75 1.21 -11.45
N LYS A 81 19.72 2.10 -10.47
CA LYS A 81 19.82 3.55 -10.67
C LYS A 81 20.81 4.12 -9.66
N GLU A 82 21.68 5.00 -10.13
CA GLU A 82 22.54 5.79 -9.24
C GLU A 82 21.69 6.78 -8.45
N LEU A 83 21.93 6.81 -7.15
CA LEU A 83 21.31 7.71 -6.20
C LEU A 83 22.05 9.05 -6.18
N THR A 84 21.38 10.07 -5.65
CA THR A 84 21.94 11.44 -5.62
C THR A 84 23.18 11.61 -4.73
N ASP A 85 23.44 10.66 -3.83
CA ASP A 85 24.61 10.57 -2.96
C ASP A 85 25.74 9.68 -3.52
N GLY A 86 25.55 9.13 -4.73
CA GLY A 86 26.52 8.25 -5.39
C GLY A 86 26.40 6.77 -5.00
N GLU A 87 25.47 6.40 -4.11
CA GLU A 87 25.12 5.00 -3.88
C GLU A 87 24.29 4.43 -5.05
N VAL A 88 24.24 3.12 -5.19
CA VAL A 88 23.41 2.46 -6.23
C VAL A 88 22.21 1.83 -5.57
N ARG A 89 21.00 2.21 -5.99
CA ARG A 89 19.77 1.58 -5.51
C ARG A 89 19.75 0.09 -5.85
N GLY A 90 19.07 -0.70 -5.02
CA GLY A 90 18.71 -2.06 -5.37
C GLY A 90 18.01 -2.12 -6.73
N GLY A 91 18.17 -3.24 -7.44
CA GLY A 91 17.51 -3.43 -8.72
C GLY A 91 15.99 -3.41 -8.55
N THR A 92 15.30 -2.70 -9.44
CA THR A 92 13.84 -2.73 -9.50
C THR A 92 13.36 -3.81 -10.47
N ASP A 93 12.43 -4.64 -9.99
CA ASP A 93 11.71 -5.64 -10.77
C ASP A 93 10.23 -5.28 -10.86
N ILE A 94 9.67 -5.30 -12.06
CA ILE A 94 8.25 -5.03 -12.32
C ILE A 94 7.71 -6.10 -13.27
N SER A 95 6.71 -6.84 -12.81
CA SER A 95 5.97 -7.82 -13.59
C SER A 95 4.47 -7.56 -13.52
N TYR A 96 3.76 -8.04 -14.53
CA TYR A 96 2.31 -7.91 -14.59
C TYR A 96 1.68 -9.14 -15.25
N LYS A 97 0.41 -9.37 -14.95
CA LYS A 97 -0.39 -10.43 -15.54
C LYS A 97 -1.77 -9.87 -15.88
N THR A 98 -2.36 -10.35 -16.97
CA THR A 98 -3.70 -9.98 -17.40
C THR A 98 -4.43 -11.22 -17.89
N ASN A 99 -5.75 -11.24 -17.81
CA ASN A 99 -6.56 -12.35 -18.31
C ASN A 99 -6.74 -12.26 -19.84
N ASP A 100 -7.23 -13.32 -20.48
CA ASP A 100 -7.41 -13.37 -21.95
C ASP A 100 -8.35 -12.27 -22.48
N ALA A 101 -9.30 -11.84 -21.65
CA ALA A 101 -10.23 -10.75 -21.97
C ALA A 101 -9.65 -9.35 -21.76
N HIS A 102 -8.44 -9.27 -21.20
CA HIS A 102 -7.73 -8.06 -20.80
C HIS A 102 -8.48 -7.18 -19.78
N THR A 103 -9.51 -7.69 -19.10
CA THR A 103 -10.36 -6.91 -18.19
C THR A 103 -9.77 -6.71 -16.81
N GLU A 104 -8.69 -7.42 -16.51
CA GLU A 104 -8.02 -7.45 -15.22
C GLU A 104 -6.53 -7.23 -15.39
N LEU A 105 -5.91 -6.52 -14.45
CA LEU A 105 -4.48 -6.28 -14.42
C LEU A 105 -3.95 -6.57 -13.02
N GLN A 106 -3.05 -7.54 -12.93
CA GLN A 106 -2.26 -7.82 -11.74
C GLN A 106 -0.87 -7.24 -11.92
N LEU A 107 -0.35 -6.61 -10.88
CA LEU A 107 0.95 -5.94 -10.85
C LEU A 107 1.75 -6.51 -9.68
N ARG A 108 3.04 -6.75 -9.91
CA ARG A 108 4.04 -7.04 -8.89
C ARG A 108 5.25 -6.16 -9.10
N LEU A 109 5.64 -5.45 -8.05
CA LEU A 109 6.77 -4.53 -8.06
C LEU A 109 7.62 -4.80 -6.84
N GLU A 110 8.94 -4.81 -7.04
CA GLU A 110 9.90 -5.05 -5.97
C GLU A 110 11.12 -4.16 -6.13
N THR A 111 11.62 -3.61 -5.03
CA THR A 111 12.89 -2.88 -4.99
C THR A 111 13.51 -2.95 -3.60
N PRO A 112 14.77 -3.42 -3.47
CA PRO A 112 15.54 -3.23 -2.26
C PRO A 112 15.88 -1.75 -2.07
N ILE A 113 15.53 -1.19 -0.91
CA ILE A 113 15.80 0.20 -0.53
C ILE A 113 16.63 0.24 0.75
N HIS A 114 17.51 1.23 0.91
CA HIS A 114 18.29 1.37 2.14
C HIS A 114 17.37 1.64 3.33
N GLY A 115 17.65 1.07 4.51
CA GLY A 115 16.79 1.16 5.69
C GLY A 115 16.46 2.60 6.12
N THR A 116 17.37 3.55 5.90
CA THR A 116 17.15 4.98 6.16
C THR A 116 16.02 5.60 5.35
N LEU A 117 15.54 4.93 4.29
CA LEU A 117 14.44 5.40 3.45
C LEU A 117 13.07 4.96 3.98
N LEU A 118 13.00 4.12 5.04
CA LEU A 118 11.73 3.63 5.57
C LEU A 118 10.79 4.74 6.05
N VAL A 119 11.27 5.60 6.97
CA VAL A 119 10.47 6.70 7.51
C VAL A 119 10.08 7.69 6.41
N PRO A 120 11.00 8.16 5.54
CA PRO A 120 10.64 8.97 4.37
C PRO A 120 9.60 8.30 3.47
N LEU A 121 9.70 6.99 3.22
CA LEU A 121 8.79 6.26 2.34
C LEU A 121 7.39 6.20 2.92
N ILE A 122 7.28 5.83 4.20
CA ILE A 122 6.00 5.81 4.91
C ILE A 122 5.38 7.21 4.93
N SER A 123 6.19 8.26 5.09
CA SER A 123 5.69 9.64 4.97
C SER A 123 5.13 9.94 3.58
N VAL A 124 5.87 9.61 2.53
CA VAL A 124 5.41 9.84 1.16
C VAL A 124 4.10 9.09 0.89
N LEU A 125 3.96 7.84 1.35
CA LEU A 125 2.72 7.05 1.21
C LEU A 125 1.56 7.57 2.08
N ASN A 126 1.84 8.05 3.29
CA ASN A 126 0.79 8.49 4.20
C ASN A 126 0.23 9.87 3.82
N GLU A 127 1.07 10.76 3.28
CA GLU A 127 0.68 12.09 2.84
C GLU A 127 0.01 12.09 1.46
N SER A 128 -1.10 11.34 1.37
CA SER A 128 -1.90 11.13 0.16
C SER A 128 -2.35 12.43 -0.52
N GLN A 129 -2.59 13.49 0.25
CA GLN A 129 -2.91 14.81 -0.28
C GLN A 129 -1.78 15.43 -1.10
N LEU A 130 -0.52 15.01 -0.93
CA LEU A 130 0.62 15.50 -1.71
C LEU A 130 0.88 14.69 -2.98
N TYR A 131 0.14 13.61 -3.24
CA TYR A 131 0.30 12.74 -4.41
C TYR A 131 0.28 13.52 -5.73
N TYR A 132 -0.62 14.49 -5.89
CA TYR A 132 -0.69 15.31 -7.10
C TYR A 132 0.56 16.18 -7.35
N THR A 133 1.41 16.38 -6.34
CA THR A 133 2.63 17.20 -6.45
C THR A 133 3.81 16.44 -7.05
N TRP A 134 3.71 15.12 -7.14
CA TRP A 134 4.82 14.28 -7.57
C TRP A 134 4.43 13.08 -8.43
N LEU A 135 3.17 12.66 -8.46
CA LEU A 135 2.75 11.67 -9.45
C LEU A 135 2.78 12.27 -10.86
N PRO A 136 3.01 11.45 -11.90
CA PRO A 136 3.24 11.97 -13.23
C PRO A 136 2.02 12.72 -13.76
N SER A 137 2.28 13.87 -14.37
CA SER A 137 1.28 14.69 -15.06
C SER A 137 1.80 15.06 -16.46
N TRP A 138 1.50 14.23 -17.44
CA TRP A 138 1.77 14.48 -18.85
C TRP A 138 0.53 15.11 -19.50
N ARG A 139 0.72 16.27 -20.14
CA ARG A 139 -0.37 17.01 -20.80
C ARG A 139 -0.27 17.01 -22.32
N LEU A 140 0.78 16.42 -22.90
CA LEU A 140 1.02 16.43 -24.33
C LEU A 140 0.38 15.20 -25.01
N PRO A 141 -0.43 15.39 -26.07
CA PRO A 141 -0.93 14.28 -26.89
C PRO A 141 0.22 13.46 -27.47
N PRO A 142 0.09 12.12 -27.59
CA PRO A 142 -1.08 11.29 -27.26
C PRO A 142 -1.12 10.76 -25.81
N ILE A 143 -0.10 11.05 -24.99
CA ILE A 143 0.05 10.51 -23.62
C ILE A 143 -0.43 11.55 -22.62
N LYS A 144 -1.73 11.77 -22.56
CA LYS A 144 -2.33 12.55 -21.47
C LYS A 144 -2.48 11.62 -20.27
N PHE A 145 -1.67 11.80 -19.23
CA PHE A 145 -1.95 11.16 -17.95
C PHE A 145 -1.75 12.14 -16.81
N GLY A 146 -2.65 12.16 -15.84
CA GLY A 146 -2.52 13.05 -14.71
C GLY A 146 -3.40 12.66 -13.55
N ILE A 147 -2.84 12.80 -12.35
CA ILE A 147 -3.57 12.61 -11.10
C ILE A 147 -4.17 13.94 -10.66
N ARG A 148 -5.46 13.91 -10.35
CA ARG A 148 -6.18 15.06 -9.79
C ARG A 148 -5.89 15.17 -8.29
N PRO A 149 -6.18 16.30 -7.65
CA PRO A 149 -6.05 16.41 -6.19
C PRO A 149 -6.79 15.26 -5.49
N VAL A 150 -6.08 14.55 -4.61
CA VAL A 150 -6.62 13.43 -3.84
C VAL A 150 -7.48 13.95 -2.71
N LEU A 151 -8.67 13.38 -2.53
CA LEU A 151 -9.58 13.74 -1.45
C LEU A 151 -9.48 12.70 -0.33
N LYS A 152 -9.14 13.12 0.88
CA LYS A 152 -9.20 12.27 2.08
C LYS A 152 -10.61 12.35 2.66
N LEU A 153 -11.37 11.27 2.59
CA LEU A 153 -12.74 11.18 3.12
C LEU A 153 -12.73 10.98 4.63
N LYS A 154 -11.82 10.15 5.14
CA LYS A 154 -11.74 9.79 6.55
C LYS A 154 -10.33 9.38 6.93
N GLN A 155 -9.91 9.72 8.15
CA GLN A 155 -8.73 9.18 8.81
C GLN A 155 -9.21 8.16 9.86
N ILE A 156 -8.57 7.00 9.93
CA ILE A 156 -8.88 5.90 10.85
C ILE A 156 -7.57 5.52 11.55
N GLY A 157 -7.45 5.80 12.85
CA GLY A 157 -6.20 5.60 13.58
C GLY A 157 -5.03 6.44 13.01
N ARG A 158 -3.79 6.04 13.31
CA ARG A 158 -2.59 6.78 12.91
C ARG A 158 -2.26 6.63 11.43
N CYS A 159 -2.40 5.41 10.90
CA CYS A 159 -1.88 5.03 9.59
C CYS A 159 -2.94 4.55 8.59
N SER A 160 -4.23 4.54 8.96
CA SER A 160 -5.30 4.09 8.07
C SER A 160 -6.16 5.26 7.59
N GLN A 161 -6.58 5.23 6.33
CA GLN A 161 -7.29 6.34 5.70
C GLN A 161 -8.17 5.87 4.55
N VAL A 162 -9.25 6.61 4.32
CA VAL A 162 -10.13 6.44 3.17
C VAL A 162 -9.95 7.62 2.23
N LEU A 163 -9.63 7.34 0.97
CA LEU A 163 -9.24 8.36 0.00
C LEU A 163 -9.84 8.12 -1.39
N ILE A 164 -10.18 9.20 -2.07
CA ILE A 164 -10.58 9.22 -3.49
C ILE A 164 -9.39 9.68 -4.33
N ILE A 165 -8.95 8.82 -5.25
CA ILE A 165 -7.96 9.14 -6.27
C ILE A 165 -8.66 9.16 -7.61
N THR A 166 -8.70 10.33 -8.25
CA THR A 166 -9.15 10.46 -9.63
C THR A 166 -7.96 10.69 -10.54
N PHE A 167 -7.89 9.97 -11.65
CA PHE A 167 -6.85 10.14 -12.64
C PHE A 167 -7.40 10.09 -14.06
N ASP A 168 -6.72 10.80 -14.95
CA ASP A 168 -7.05 10.89 -16.36
C ASP A 168 -6.08 9.98 -17.12
N PRO A 169 -6.43 8.75 -17.51
CA PRO A 169 -5.53 7.88 -18.28
C PRO A 169 -5.32 8.36 -19.74
N PRO A 170 -4.31 7.84 -20.45
CA PRO A 170 -4.09 8.12 -21.87
C PRO A 170 -5.32 7.78 -22.72
N TRP A 171 -5.55 8.59 -23.75
CA TRP A 171 -6.61 8.35 -24.74
C TRP A 171 -6.44 6.94 -25.36
N PRO A 172 -7.52 6.16 -25.54
CA PRO A 172 -8.94 6.55 -25.58
C PRO A 172 -9.71 6.37 -24.26
N LEU A 173 -9.05 6.17 -23.13
CA LEU A 173 -9.75 5.94 -21.86
C LEU A 173 -10.36 7.23 -21.29
N CYS A 174 -11.55 7.12 -20.72
CA CYS A 174 -12.16 8.20 -19.92
C CYS A 174 -11.55 8.28 -18.50
N PRO A 175 -11.84 9.32 -17.71
CA PRO A 175 -11.36 9.45 -16.34
C PRO A 175 -11.69 8.24 -15.49
N ARG A 176 -10.80 7.91 -14.55
CA ARG A 176 -10.94 6.78 -13.63
C ARG A 176 -10.87 7.26 -12.20
N GLU A 177 -11.60 6.57 -11.35
CA GLU A 177 -11.65 6.83 -9.93
C GLU A 177 -11.37 5.55 -9.15
N LEU A 178 -10.57 5.69 -8.10
CA LEU A 178 -10.34 4.67 -7.08
C LEU A 178 -10.73 5.26 -5.74
N ILE A 179 -11.58 4.57 -4.99
CA ILE A 179 -11.88 4.90 -3.59
C ILE A 179 -11.22 3.82 -2.76
N LEU A 180 -10.14 4.16 -2.08
CA LEU A 180 -9.30 3.20 -1.39
C LEU A 180 -9.42 3.38 0.12
N GLN A 181 -9.64 2.28 0.83
CA GLN A 181 -9.26 2.15 2.23
C GLN A 181 -7.83 1.63 2.28
N ALA A 182 -6.93 2.46 2.80
CA ALA A 182 -5.58 2.06 3.17
C ALA A 182 -5.55 1.71 4.65
N THR A 183 -5.12 0.50 4.97
CA THR A 183 -4.94 0.00 6.34
C THR A 183 -3.49 -0.41 6.50
N ALA A 184 -2.75 0.24 7.39
CA ALA A 184 -1.41 -0.20 7.76
C ALA A 184 -1.49 -1.12 8.98
N ALA A 185 -0.75 -2.23 8.95
CA ALA A 185 -0.59 -3.14 10.05
C ALA A 185 0.89 -3.40 10.30
N ASP A 186 1.29 -3.23 11.55
CA ASP A 186 2.64 -3.50 12.03
C ASP A 186 2.73 -4.94 12.54
N ASP A 187 3.70 -5.69 12.01
CA ASP A 187 4.05 -7.04 12.43
C ASP A 187 5.54 -7.19 12.75
N ILE A 188 6.22 -6.09 13.08
CA ILE A 188 7.67 -6.06 13.27
C ILE A 188 8.13 -7.03 14.36
N ASP A 189 7.37 -7.12 15.46
CA ASP A 189 7.80 -7.89 16.64
C ASP A 189 7.73 -9.41 16.40
N ASP A 190 6.81 -9.87 15.55
CA ASP A 190 6.58 -11.30 15.30
C ASP A 190 7.25 -11.76 13.99
N ASN A 191 7.14 -10.97 12.91
CA ASN A 191 7.62 -11.34 11.57
C ASN A 191 8.66 -10.35 10.99
N GLY A 192 8.79 -9.15 11.55
CA GLY A 192 9.74 -8.15 11.04
C GLY A 192 9.20 -7.34 9.85
N ASP A 193 7.88 -7.27 9.71
CA ASP A 193 7.18 -6.76 8.54
C ASP A 193 6.24 -5.61 8.86
N ILE A 194 6.06 -4.69 7.91
CA ILE A 194 4.96 -3.73 7.87
C ILE A 194 4.17 -4.01 6.59
N VAL A 195 2.86 -4.22 6.72
CA VAL A 195 1.95 -4.40 5.59
C VAL A 195 1.00 -3.22 5.49
N ILE A 196 0.79 -2.71 4.28
CA ILE A 196 -0.21 -1.67 4.00
C ILE A 196 -1.21 -2.27 3.02
N LYS A 197 -2.35 -2.73 3.54
CA LYS A 197 -3.48 -3.24 2.73
C LYS A 197 -4.21 -2.07 2.09
N LEU A 198 -4.47 -2.19 0.81
CA LEU A 198 -5.27 -1.27 0.02
C LEU A 198 -6.47 -2.04 -0.53
N ASP A 199 -7.67 -1.54 -0.27
CA ASP A 199 -8.90 -2.14 -0.79
C ASP A 199 -9.85 -1.09 -1.32
N SER A 200 -10.53 -1.40 -2.42
CA SER A 200 -11.54 -0.51 -2.98
C SER A 200 -12.85 -0.59 -2.23
N LEU A 201 -13.46 0.55 -1.97
CA LEU A 201 -14.80 0.65 -1.42
C LEU A 201 -15.84 0.92 -2.52
N ASN A 202 -17.05 0.43 -2.30
CA ASN A 202 -18.21 0.60 -3.17
C ASN A 202 -19.07 1.80 -2.73
N GLU A 203 -19.90 2.28 -3.66
CA GLU A 203 -20.88 3.32 -3.35
C GLU A 203 -21.77 2.92 -2.16
N GLY A 204 -21.95 3.83 -1.21
CA GLY A 204 -22.74 3.59 0.00
C GLY A 204 -21.99 2.92 1.14
N ASP A 205 -20.77 2.42 0.92
CA ASP A 205 -19.95 1.85 1.98
C ASP A 205 -19.61 2.90 3.05
N LEU A 206 -19.27 2.40 4.25
CA LEU A 206 -18.96 3.20 5.44
C LEU A 206 -20.09 4.20 5.77
N ASP A 207 -21.31 3.66 5.89
CA ASP A 207 -22.52 4.42 6.25
C ASP A 207 -22.82 5.59 5.30
N GLY A 208 -22.60 5.37 4.00
CA GLY A 208 -22.84 6.37 2.95
C GLY A 208 -21.73 7.42 2.79
N LEU A 209 -20.57 7.22 3.42
CA LEU A 209 -19.40 8.07 3.23
C LEU A 209 -18.90 8.04 1.77
N VAL A 210 -19.02 6.89 1.10
CA VAL A 210 -18.54 6.72 -0.27
C VAL A 210 -19.57 7.28 -1.27
N PRO A 211 -19.23 8.37 -2.00
CA PRO A 211 -20.18 9.05 -2.89
C PRO A 211 -20.46 8.23 -4.17
N PRO A 212 -21.53 8.56 -4.91
CA PRO A 212 -21.73 8.04 -6.26
C PRO A 212 -20.60 8.48 -7.19
N VAL A 213 -20.39 7.74 -8.28
CA VAL A 213 -19.38 8.07 -9.29
C VAL A 213 -19.84 9.22 -10.19
N ASP A 214 -18.94 10.14 -10.50
CA ASP A 214 -19.20 11.24 -11.43
C ASP A 214 -19.59 10.76 -12.83
N GLU A 215 -20.46 11.52 -13.50
CA GLU A 215 -20.82 11.27 -14.90
C GLU A 215 -19.57 11.22 -15.81
N ASN A 216 -19.46 10.17 -16.63
CA ASN A 216 -18.32 9.88 -17.53
C ASN A 216 -17.02 9.39 -16.85
N THR A 217 -17.04 9.15 -15.54
CA THR A 217 -15.93 8.51 -14.82
C THR A 217 -16.24 7.03 -14.60
N ILE A 218 -15.23 6.17 -14.72
CA ILE A 218 -15.37 4.75 -14.36
C ILE A 218 -14.66 4.51 -13.04
N ARG A 219 -15.41 4.02 -12.05
CA ARG A 219 -14.86 3.55 -10.77
C ARG A 219 -14.21 2.19 -10.96
N LEU A 220 -12.96 2.07 -10.54
CA LEU A 220 -12.18 0.84 -10.61
C LEU A 220 -12.29 0.07 -9.30
N HIS A 221 -12.27 -1.25 -9.39
CA HIS A 221 -12.10 -2.12 -8.24
C HIS A 221 -10.61 -2.45 -8.09
N PHE A 222 -10.09 -2.36 -6.87
CA PHE A 222 -8.68 -2.53 -6.57
C PHE A 222 -8.50 -3.31 -5.28
N ASN A 223 -7.65 -4.32 -5.31
CA ASN A 223 -7.22 -5.04 -4.12
C ASN A 223 -5.70 -5.25 -4.20
N GLY A 224 -4.98 -4.91 -3.15
CA GLY A 224 -3.53 -5.07 -3.12
C GLY A 224 -2.90 -4.34 -1.96
N GLY A 225 -1.65 -3.92 -2.10
CA GLY A 225 -0.96 -3.18 -1.06
C GLY A 225 0.55 -3.30 -1.12
N PHE A 226 1.19 -2.83 -0.05
CA PHE A 226 2.63 -2.85 0.12
C PHE A 226 3.05 -3.82 1.23
N LEU A 227 4.22 -4.42 1.07
CA LEU A 227 4.95 -5.11 2.12
C LEU A 227 6.34 -4.48 2.23
N LEU A 228 6.70 -4.09 3.45
CA LEU A 228 8.03 -3.60 3.80
C LEU A 228 8.60 -4.57 4.83
N ARG A 229 9.71 -5.21 4.48
CA ARG A 229 10.36 -6.22 5.32
C ARG A 229 11.86 -6.10 5.26
N LYS A 230 12.57 -6.65 6.25
CA LYS A 230 14.03 -6.81 6.15
C LYS A 230 14.40 -7.53 4.86
N HIS A 231 15.42 -7.03 4.18
CA HIS A 231 15.96 -7.73 3.03
C HIS A 231 16.60 -9.06 3.49
N PRO A 232 16.23 -10.23 2.90
CA PRO A 232 16.64 -11.54 3.41
C PRO A 232 18.16 -11.76 3.50
N HIS A 233 18.93 -11.04 2.68
CA HIS A 233 20.37 -11.23 2.55
C HIS A 233 21.21 -10.01 2.96
N ASP A 234 20.59 -8.85 3.22
CA ASP A 234 21.32 -7.64 3.56
C ASP A 234 20.57 -6.83 4.63
N PRO A 235 21.00 -6.87 5.90
CA PRO A 235 20.29 -6.23 6.99
C PRO A 235 20.24 -4.70 6.89
N LYS A 236 21.03 -4.07 6.01
CA LYS A 236 20.99 -2.62 5.76
C LYS A 236 19.83 -2.21 4.86
N PHE A 237 19.24 -3.17 4.15
CA PHE A 237 18.18 -2.93 3.19
C PHE A 237 16.85 -3.47 3.68
N ILE A 238 15.81 -2.83 3.20
CA ILE A 238 14.42 -3.26 3.30
C ILE A 238 14.00 -3.66 1.90
N LEU A 239 13.28 -4.76 1.80
CA LEU A 239 12.60 -5.12 0.57
C LEU A 239 11.25 -4.40 0.54
N LEU A 240 11.10 -3.47 -0.40
CA LEU A 240 9.81 -2.83 -0.71
C LEU A 240 9.13 -3.62 -1.81
N GLN A 241 7.99 -4.22 -1.49
CA GLN A 241 7.18 -4.98 -2.42
C GLN A 241 5.79 -4.36 -2.56
N PHE A 242 5.20 -4.47 -3.73
CA PHE A 242 3.83 -4.05 -4.00
C PHE A 242 3.12 -5.07 -4.88
N TYR A 243 1.89 -5.38 -4.49
CA TYR A 243 0.95 -6.16 -5.29
C TYR A 243 -0.29 -5.31 -5.55
N GLY A 244 -0.82 -5.36 -6.77
CA GLY A 244 -2.06 -4.70 -7.10
C GLY A 244 -2.87 -5.50 -8.09
N HIS A 245 -4.11 -5.80 -7.76
CA HIS A 245 -5.09 -6.41 -8.64
C HIS A 245 -6.18 -5.40 -8.96
N ILE A 246 -6.25 -5.00 -10.22
CA ILE A 246 -7.19 -4.01 -10.73
C ILE A 246 -8.22 -4.73 -11.59
N GLN A 247 -9.48 -4.63 -11.21
CA GLN A 247 -10.62 -5.16 -11.94
C GLN A 247 -11.50 -4.00 -12.42
N GLY A 248 -12.01 -4.11 -13.65
CA GLY A 248 -12.98 -3.15 -14.18
C GLY A 248 -12.48 -2.34 -15.36
N SER A 249 -12.63 -2.94 -16.54
CA SER A 249 -12.82 -2.22 -17.81
C SER A 249 -11.59 -1.57 -18.46
N PHE A 250 -10.40 -2.15 -18.31
CA PHE A 250 -9.40 -2.02 -19.37
C PHE A 250 -9.76 -2.97 -20.52
N SER A 251 -10.92 -2.82 -21.16
CA SER A 251 -11.20 -3.52 -22.43
C SER A 251 -10.32 -2.94 -23.53
N ALA A 252 -9.01 -3.09 -23.36
CA ALA A 252 -7.96 -2.48 -24.11
C ALA A 252 -7.08 -3.59 -24.72
N PRO A 253 -6.53 -3.37 -25.91
CA PRO A 253 -5.60 -4.31 -26.49
C PRO A 253 -4.36 -4.51 -25.60
N LEU A 254 -3.75 -5.70 -25.67
CA LEU A 254 -2.56 -6.04 -24.89
C LEU A 254 -1.41 -5.03 -25.08
N TRP A 255 -1.19 -4.52 -26.29
CA TRP A 255 -0.16 -3.51 -26.54
C TRP A 255 -0.35 -2.23 -25.70
N PHE A 256 -1.60 -1.88 -25.40
CA PHE A 256 -1.93 -0.71 -24.60
C PHE A 256 -1.69 -0.97 -23.11
N ILE A 257 -2.02 -2.18 -22.63
CA ILE A 257 -1.65 -2.61 -21.27
C ILE A 257 -0.14 -2.59 -21.10
N HIS A 258 0.61 -3.13 -22.07
CA HIS A 258 2.07 -3.10 -22.06
C HIS A 258 2.61 -1.68 -21.98
N PHE A 259 2.02 -0.76 -22.75
CA PHE A 259 2.36 0.66 -22.71
C PHE A 259 2.06 1.29 -21.34
N LEU A 260 0.88 1.04 -20.77
CA LEU A 260 0.49 1.55 -19.45
C LEU A 260 1.47 1.07 -18.37
N VAL A 261 1.80 -0.22 -18.34
CA VAL A 261 2.74 -0.73 -17.34
C VAL A 261 4.13 -0.14 -17.55
N LYS A 262 4.70 -0.24 -18.75
CA LYS A 262 6.06 0.22 -19.03
C LYS A 262 6.26 1.73 -18.92
N THR A 263 5.20 2.51 -19.11
CA THR A 263 5.28 3.96 -19.08
C THR A 263 4.75 4.51 -17.77
N VAL A 264 3.49 4.23 -17.44
CA VAL A 264 2.82 4.83 -16.29
C VAL A 264 3.28 4.17 -14.99
N VAL A 265 3.16 2.85 -14.87
CA VAL A 265 3.49 2.14 -13.62
C VAL A 265 4.97 2.27 -13.27
N VAL A 266 5.86 2.03 -14.25
CA VAL A 266 7.31 2.22 -14.06
C VAL A 266 7.62 3.66 -13.62
N THR A 267 7.02 4.67 -14.26
CA THR A 267 7.27 6.07 -13.87
C THR A 267 6.75 6.37 -12.47
N CYS A 268 5.53 5.93 -12.12
CA CYS A 268 4.98 6.14 -10.78
C CYS A 268 5.89 5.53 -9.70
N TRP A 269 6.40 4.31 -9.93
CA TRP A 269 7.31 3.65 -9.01
C TRP A 269 8.64 4.38 -8.86
N GLU A 270 9.26 4.76 -9.98
CA GLU A 270 10.49 5.56 -9.98
C GLU A 270 10.33 6.90 -9.27
N MET A 271 9.19 7.56 -9.47
CA MET A 271 8.87 8.82 -8.80
C MET A 271 8.69 8.60 -7.29
N LEU A 272 7.96 7.57 -6.86
CA LEU A 272 7.83 7.24 -5.43
C LEU A 272 9.20 7.13 -4.76
N LEU A 273 10.12 6.36 -5.36
CA LEU A 273 11.47 6.16 -4.84
C LEU A 273 12.28 7.46 -4.82
N ASN A 274 12.25 8.24 -5.91
CA ASN A 274 12.96 9.51 -5.99
C ASN A 274 12.43 10.54 -4.97
N ILE A 275 11.12 10.62 -4.79
CA ILE A 275 10.51 11.53 -3.81
C ILE A 275 10.87 11.13 -2.39
N THR A 276 10.90 9.83 -2.11
CA THR A 276 11.36 9.29 -0.83
C THR A 276 12.78 9.76 -0.50
N GLU A 277 13.70 9.71 -1.47
CA GLU A 277 15.05 10.23 -1.32
C GLU A 277 15.09 11.76 -1.16
N GLU A 278 14.27 12.49 -1.90
CA GLU A 278 14.17 13.94 -1.78
C GLU A 278 13.62 14.37 -0.41
N VAL A 279 12.67 13.61 0.16
CA VAL A 279 12.17 13.81 1.52
C VAL A 279 13.27 13.56 2.54
N LYS A 280 13.99 12.44 2.44
CA LYS A 280 15.16 12.13 3.30
C LYS A 280 16.18 13.28 3.28
N ASN A 281 16.44 13.82 2.10
CA ASN A 281 17.42 14.88 1.88
C ASN A 281 16.89 16.30 2.17
N GLY A 282 15.68 16.44 2.71
CA GLY A 282 15.09 17.74 3.05
C GLY A 282 14.74 18.63 1.86
N LYS A 283 14.69 18.09 0.63
CA LYS A 283 14.38 18.85 -0.61
C LYS A 283 12.88 19.11 -0.80
N ARG A 284 12.03 18.50 0.03
CA ARG A 284 10.56 18.56 -0.08
C ARG A 284 9.97 19.30 1.12
N GLU A 285 9.96 20.62 1.08
CA GLU A 285 9.49 21.49 2.17
C GLU A 285 8.09 21.10 2.68
N LYS A 286 7.12 20.86 1.78
CA LYS A 286 5.76 20.45 2.16
C LYS A 286 5.72 19.16 2.98
N HIS A 287 6.55 18.18 2.63
CA HIS A 287 6.63 16.94 3.41
C HIS A 287 7.33 17.20 4.76
N ALA A 288 8.42 17.98 4.76
CA ALA A 288 9.11 18.35 6.00
C ALA A 288 8.18 19.06 7.00
N THR A 289 7.36 20.00 6.53
CA THR A 289 6.36 20.68 7.36
C THR A 289 5.36 19.69 7.95
N VAL A 290 4.77 18.81 7.14
CA VAL A 290 3.76 17.86 7.62
C VAL A 290 4.38 16.80 8.55
N ILE A 291 5.62 16.36 8.28
CA ILE A 291 6.36 15.47 9.18
C ILE A 291 6.54 16.11 10.55
N GLN A 292 6.94 17.38 10.57
CA GLN A 292 7.14 18.12 11.82
C GLN A 292 5.82 18.35 12.57
N GLU A 293 4.75 18.67 11.86
CA GLU A 293 3.41 18.88 12.45
C GLU A 293 2.84 17.61 13.08
N LYS A 294 3.14 16.44 12.50
CA LYS A 294 2.64 15.13 12.95
C LYS A 294 3.73 14.31 13.67
N TRP A 295 4.77 14.98 14.16
CA TRP A 295 5.93 14.29 14.73
C TRP A 295 5.53 13.43 15.92
N ASP A 296 4.92 14.03 16.94
CA ASP A 296 4.56 13.34 18.19
C ASP A 296 3.42 12.32 17.98
N ASP A 297 2.51 12.59 17.05
CA ASP A 297 1.32 11.76 16.83
C ASP A 297 1.57 10.53 15.95
N LEU A 298 2.52 10.62 15.02
CA LEU A 298 2.76 9.59 14.00
C LEU A 298 4.24 9.33 13.74
N TYR A 299 5.02 10.33 13.36
CA TYR A 299 6.34 10.08 12.77
C TYR A 299 7.40 9.65 13.78
N HIS A 300 7.30 10.08 15.04
CA HIS A 300 8.11 9.54 16.13
C HIS A 300 7.82 8.05 16.37
N TRP A 301 6.54 7.66 16.29
CA TRP A 301 6.15 6.25 16.36
C TRP A 301 6.70 5.46 15.18
N VAL A 302 6.54 5.95 13.94
CA VAL A 302 7.10 5.31 12.73
C VAL A 302 8.62 5.17 12.82
N GLU A 303 9.34 6.18 13.32
CA GLU A 303 10.79 6.12 13.52
C GLU A 303 11.19 5.06 14.55
N THR A 304 10.47 4.99 15.67
CA THR A 304 10.71 3.96 16.70
C THR A 304 10.52 2.56 16.11
N ARG A 305 9.42 2.35 15.38
CA ARG A 305 9.13 1.05 14.75
C ARG A 305 10.11 0.70 13.64
N ALA A 306 10.58 1.69 12.88
CA ALA A 306 11.64 1.51 11.90
C ALA A 306 12.97 1.09 12.55
N ALA A 307 13.31 1.65 13.72
CA ALA A 307 14.48 1.25 14.49
C ALA A 307 14.35 -0.18 15.02
N ASP A 308 13.19 -0.54 15.58
CA ASP A 308 12.88 -1.91 16.03
C ASP A 308 12.99 -2.91 14.88
N MET A 309 12.46 -2.55 13.70
CA MET A 309 12.64 -3.34 12.49
C MET A 309 14.13 -3.48 12.23
N LEU A 310 14.90 -2.41 12.02
CA LEU A 310 16.28 -2.53 11.55
C LEU A 310 17.29 -2.99 12.63
N GLY A 311 16.92 -3.02 13.91
CA GLY A 311 17.77 -3.42 15.02
C GLY A 311 18.82 -2.38 15.40
N PHE A 312 18.48 -1.09 15.31
CA PHE A 312 19.32 0.03 15.72
C PHE A 312 18.89 0.60 17.08
#